data_AF-E3QSF1-F1
#
_entry.id   AF-E3QSF1-F1
#
_cell.length_a   1.000
_cell.length_b   1.000
_cell.length_c   1.000
_cell.angle_alpha   90.00
_cell.angle_beta   90.00
_cell.angle_gamma   90.00
#
_symmetry.space_group_name_H-M   'P 1'
#
loop_
_entity.id
_entity.type
_entity.pdbx_description
1 polymer ?
#
loop_
_entity_poly.entity_id
_entity_poly.type
_entity_poly.pdbx_seq_one_letter_code
_entity_poly.pdbx_strand_id
1 'polypeptide(L)'
;VQLPMIGTIVSRNKDGTYRQGPIRGLGGPFNTATEFFKAWAAKSTFGMTDENLRTASGQYADEIIPSVSSFPKSITNLATRLSAHDHGPFPLCHGDFGHNNIIVDDEYCVLGLIDWEASFAGLWEMFADSPLTLLMVPPAIDVLWNYNDQGDPVTDELREQLADQKSYVAAVKEVEDSTGTGNLLSDGLKDWRTQQLVTAMRLYQRGKVGRHSKLINEFT
;
A
#
# COMPACT_ATOMS: atom_id res chain seq x y z
N VAL A 1 -14.41 -2.11 -10.26
CA VAL A 1 -15.49 -2.61 -9.38
C VAL A 1 -15.33 -1.97 -8.02
N GLN A 2 -16.41 -1.49 -7.42
CA GLN A 2 -16.39 -0.93 -6.07
C GLN A 2 -17.48 -1.57 -5.21
N LEU A 3 -17.22 -1.68 -3.91
CA LEU A 3 -18.00 -2.46 -2.95
C LEU A 3 -18.27 -1.61 -1.69
N PRO A 4 -19.41 -1.78 -0.99
CA PRO A 4 -19.81 -0.89 0.09
C PRO A 4 -18.91 -0.96 1.33
N MET A 5 -18.25 -2.09 1.58
CA MET A 5 -17.39 -2.31 2.75
C MET A 5 -15.97 -2.69 2.33
N ILE A 6 -15.02 -2.67 3.26
CA ILE A 6 -13.68 -3.22 3.08
C ILE A 6 -13.71 -4.68 3.52
N GLY A 7 -13.40 -5.61 2.63
CA GLY A 7 -13.59 -7.04 2.90
C GLY A 7 -13.47 -7.94 1.67
N THR A 8 -13.47 -9.26 1.90
CA THR A 8 -13.42 -10.26 0.81
C THR A 8 -14.79 -10.43 0.15
N ILE A 9 -14.82 -10.87 -1.10
CA ILE A 9 -16.07 -11.26 -1.77
C ILE A 9 -16.35 -12.73 -1.43
N VAL A 10 -17.48 -13.00 -0.76
CA VAL A 10 -17.85 -14.36 -0.34
C VAL A 10 -18.76 -15.03 -1.36
N SER A 11 -19.70 -14.28 -1.93
CA SER A 11 -20.65 -14.80 -2.92
C SER A 11 -21.33 -13.66 -3.66
N ARG A 12 -21.89 -13.98 -4.83
CA ARG A 12 -22.79 -13.09 -5.56
C ARG A 12 -24.25 -13.42 -5.21
N ASN A 13 -25.03 -12.40 -4.90
CA ASN A 13 -26.46 -12.50 -4.63
C ASN A 13 -27.25 -12.64 -5.95
N LYS A 14 -28.51 -13.07 -5.85
CA LYS A 14 -29.39 -13.26 -7.03
C LYS A 14 -29.70 -11.95 -7.77
N ASP A 15 -29.70 -10.83 -7.05
CA ASP A 15 -29.89 -9.48 -7.59
C ASP A 15 -28.63 -8.89 -8.24
N GLY A 16 -27.53 -9.65 -8.27
CA GLY A 16 -26.26 -9.23 -8.85
C GLY A 16 -25.32 -8.52 -7.89
N THR A 17 -25.75 -8.18 -6.67
CA THR A 17 -24.91 -7.59 -5.62
C THR A 17 -23.94 -8.62 -5.03
N TYR A 18 -22.96 -8.18 -4.24
CA TYR A 18 -21.97 -9.05 -3.62
C TYR A 18 -22.14 -9.08 -2.10
N ARG A 19 -22.05 -10.28 -1.52
CA ARG A 19 -21.91 -10.45 -0.07
C ARG A 19 -20.44 -10.37 0.29
N GLN A 20 -20.11 -9.42 1.17
CA GLN A 20 -18.75 -9.24 1.65
C GLN A 20 -18.52 -9.91 3.00
N GLY A 21 -17.29 -10.39 3.22
CA GLY A 21 -16.87 -11.10 4.41
C GLY A 21 -15.55 -10.59 4.97
N PRO A 22 -15.08 -11.20 6.07
CA PRO A 22 -13.83 -10.81 6.70
C PRO A 22 -12.61 -11.09 5.82
N ILE A 23 -11.57 -10.30 6.03
CA ILE A 23 -10.21 -10.55 5.53
C ILE A 23 -9.53 -11.51 6.51
N ARG A 24 -8.92 -12.59 5.98
CA ARG A 24 -8.25 -13.61 6.80
C ARG A 24 -7.14 -12.96 7.65
N GLY A 25 -7.11 -13.30 8.94
CA GLY A 25 -6.14 -12.73 9.90
C GLY A 25 -6.47 -11.31 10.36
N LEU A 26 -7.24 -10.53 9.59
CA LEU A 26 -7.55 -9.12 9.91
C LEU A 26 -8.96 -8.92 10.48
N GLY A 27 -9.98 -9.64 10.00
CA GLY A 27 -11.38 -9.48 10.40
C GLY A 27 -12.21 -8.65 9.41
N GLY A 28 -13.31 -8.05 9.87
CA GLY A 28 -14.25 -7.31 9.04
C GLY A 28 -15.48 -8.14 8.61
N PRO A 29 -16.19 -7.76 7.53
CA PRO A 29 -15.93 -6.59 6.69
C PRO A 29 -16.07 -5.28 7.47
N PHE A 30 -15.38 -4.23 7.05
CA PHE A 30 -15.36 -2.92 7.73
C PHE A 30 -16.18 -1.89 6.96
N ASN A 31 -16.93 -1.06 7.68
CA ASN A 31 -17.71 0.02 7.06
C ASN A 31 -16.87 1.26 6.77
N THR A 32 -15.72 1.38 7.43
CA THR A 32 -14.84 2.55 7.30
C THR A 32 -13.37 2.20 7.12
N ALA A 33 -12.62 3.10 6.49
CA ALA A 33 -11.16 3.05 6.44
C ALA A 33 -10.56 3.12 7.85
N THR A 34 -11.14 3.94 8.72
CA THR A 34 -10.77 4.08 10.14
C THR A 34 -10.83 2.73 10.87
N GLU A 35 -11.90 1.97 10.70
CA GLU A 35 -12.04 0.62 11.28
C GLU A 35 -10.96 -0.32 10.76
N PHE A 36 -10.69 -0.27 9.45
CA PHE A 36 -9.62 -1.08 8.83
C PHE A 36 -8.24 -0.75 9.41
N PHE A 37 -7.85 0.53 9.49
CA PHE A 37 -6.56 0.93 10.03
C PHE A 37 -6.39 0.51 11.50
N LYS A 38 -7.43 0.68 12.32
CA LYS A 38 -7.43 0.22 13.72
C LYS A 38 -7.29 -1.30 13.81
N ALA A 39 -8.01 -2.05 12.97
CA ALA A 39 -7.89 -3.50 12.92
C ALA A 39 -6.50 -3.95 12.47
N TRP A 40 -5.92 -3.28 11.46
CA TRP A 40 -4.57 -3.55 10.97
C TRP A 40 -3.54 -3.31 12.06
N ALA A 41 -3.62 -2.18 12.75
CA ALA A 41 -2.71 -1.86 13.85
C ALA A 41 -2.82 -2.83 15.03
N ALA A 42 -4.05 -3.28 15.36
CA ALA A 42 -4.27 -4.21 16.46
C ALA A 42 -3.76 -5.63 16.18
N LYS A 43 -3.69 -6.04 14.91
CA LYS A 43 -3.38 -7.43 14.52
C LYS A 43 -2.04 -7.61 13.81
N SER A 44 -1.43 -6.53 13.33
CA SER A 44 -0.16 -6.62 12.63
C SER A 44 0.99 -6.84 13.61
N THR A 45 1.78 -7.87 13.33
CA THR A 45 3.07 -8.11 13.97
C THR A 45 4.18 -7.74 13.01
N PHE A 46 5.30 -7.25 13.54
CA PHE A 46 6.48 -7.06 12.72
C PHE A 46 7.00 -8.42 12.25
N GLY A 47 7.45 -8.51 10.99
CA GLY A 47 7.86 -9.78 10.38
C GLY A 47 9.17 -10.38 10.90
N MET A 48 9.83 -9.73 11.88
CA MET A 48 11.04 -10.23 12.54
C MET A 48 10.86 -10.31 14.05
N THR A 49 11.60 -11.22 14.68
CA THR A 49 11.77 -11.27 16.14
C THR A 49 12.61 -10.09 16.63
N ASP A 50 12.48 -9.73 17.91
CA ASP A 50 13.28 -8.66 18.52
C ASP A 50 14.79 -8.90 18.43
N GLU A 51 15.24 -10.16 18.55
CA GLU A 51 16.65 -10.54 18.41
C GLU A 51 17.17 -10.30 16.99
N ASN A 52 16.41 -10.72 15.97
CA ASN A 52 16.77 -10.52 14.58
C ASN A 52 16.70 -9.04 14.21
N LEU A 53 15.70 -8.30 14.70
CA LEU A 53 15.59 -6.86 14.48
C LEU A 53 16.78 -6.12 15.10
N ARG A 54 17.18 -6.45 16.34
CA ARG A 54 18.35 -5.85 16.98
C ARG A 54 19.63 -6.12 16.20
N THR A 55 19.82 -7.38 15.77
CA THR A 55 20.98 -7.79 14.98
C THR A 55 21.03 -7.04 13.63
N ALA A 56 19.92 -7.00 12.90
CA ALA A 56 19.82 -6.33 11.61
C ALA A 56 19.95 -4.81 11.71
N SER A 57 19.54 -4.21 12.83
CA SER A 57 19.64 -2.77 13.07
C SER A 57 21.07 -2.32 13.45
N GLY A 58 21.90 -3.23 13.97
CA GLY A 58 23.28 -2.95 14.36
C GLY A 58 23.39 -1.74 15.28
N GLN A 59 24.27 -0.79 14.93
CA GLN A 59 24.49 0.44 15.71
C GLN A 59 23.26 1.38 15.78
N TYR A 60 22.25 1.18 14.92
CA TYR A 60 21.03 1.99 14.88
C TYR A 60 19.87 1.37 15.67
N ALA A 61 20.10 0.26 16.39
CA ALA A 61 19.06 -0.47 17.11
C ALA A 61 18.27 0.40 18.10
N ASP A 62 18.93 1.31 18.82
CA ASP A 62 18.29 2.17 19.82
C ASP A 62 17.33 3.20 19.21
N GLU A 63 17.47 3.50 17.92
CA GLU A 63 16.53 4.37 17.19
C GLU A 63 15.46 3.55 16.45
N ILE A 64 15.86 2.46 15.80
CA ILE A 64 14.98 1.67 14.93
C ILE A 64 13.96 0.86 15.74
N ILE A 65 14.37 0.20 16.82
CA ILE A 65 13.47 -0.66 17.60
C ILE A 65 12.28 0.14 18.15
N PRO A 66 12.47 1.28 18.85
CA PRO A 66 11.33 2.08 19.31
C PRO A 66 10.45 2.60 18.15
N SER A 67 11.06 2.93 17.02
CA SER A 67 10.34 3.36 15.82
C SER A 67 9.42 2.25 15.27
N VAL A 68 9.93 1.01 15.15
CA VAL A 68 9.13 -0.16 14.74
C VAL A 68 8.00 -0.39 15.73
N SER A 69 8.30 -0.45 17.04
CA SER A 69 7.31 -0.76 18.08
C SER A 69 6.20 0.30 18.21
N SER A 70 6.50 1.57 17.94
CA SER A 70 5.51 2.66 18.03
C SER A 70 4.62 2.81 16.80
N PHE A 71 4.97 2.17 15.67
CA PHE A 71 4.28 2.36 14.40
C PHE A 71 2.79 1.95 14.44
N PRO A 72 2.40 0.73 14.89
CA PRO A 72 0.98 0.37 14.95
C PRO A 72 0.15 1.27 15.87
N LYS A 73 0.73 1.68 17.01
CA LYS A 73 0.08 2.62 17.94
C LYS A 73 -0.18 3.98 17.27
N SER A 74 0.77 4.44 16.46
CA SER A 74 0.65 5.71 15.74
C SER A 74 -0.42 5.64 14.64
N ILE A 75 -0.51 4.51 13.91
CA ILE A 75 -1.61 4.24 12.97
C ILE A 75 -2.97 4.29 13.68
N THR A 76 -3.08 3.67 14.86
CA THR A 76 -4.33 3.67 15.65
C THR A 76 -4.75 5.09 16.03
N ASN A 77 -3.81 5.91 16.49
CA ASN A 77 -4.06 7.27 16.93
C ASN A 77 -4.50 8.19 15.77
N LEU A 78 -3.99 7.94 14.56
CA LEU A 78 -4.27 8.76 13.39
C LEU A 78 -5.34 8.19 12.47
N ALA A 79 -5.90 7.02 12.76
CA ALA A 79 -6.78 6.27 11.86
C ALA A 79 -7.89 7.10 11.19
N THR A 80 -8.46 8.09 11.89
CA THR A 80 -9.52 8.98 11.37
C THR A 80 -9.03 10.05 10.38
N ARG A 81 -7.72 10.17 10.18
CA ARG A 81 -7.05 11.15 9.32
C ARG A 81 -6.22 10.51 8.20
N LEU A 82 -6.04 9.18 8.23
CA LEU A 82 -5.18 8.46 7.29
C LEU A 82 -5.84 8.23 5.92
N SER A 83 -7.16 8.34 5.83
CA SER A 83 -7.88 8.22 4.57
C SER A 83 -8.69 9.46 4.24
N ALA A 84 -8.63 9.88 2.97
CA ALA A 84 -9.53 10.90 2.43
C ALA A 84 -10.94 10.34 2.15
N HIS A 85 -11.08 9.01 2.11
CA HIS A 85 -12.30 8.28 1.74
C HIS A 85 -12.69 7.30 2.84
N ASP A 86 -13.06 7.84 4.01
CA ASP A 86 -13.35 6.99 5.19
C ASP A 86 -14.57 6.09 4.99
N HIS A 87 -15.51 6.46 4.14
CA HIS A 87 -16.68 5.66 3.79
C HIS A 87 -16.61 5.18 2.34
N GLY A 88 -17.28 4.05 2.07
CA GLY A 88 -17.36 3.47 0.74
C GLY A 88 -18.06 4.37 -0.30
N PRO A 89 -18.02 3.96 -1.58
CA PRO A 89 -17.63 2.63 -2.03
C PRO A 89 -16.10 2.44 -2.15
N PHE A 90 -15.63 1.24 -1.83
CA PHE A 90 -14.23 0.83 -1.79
C PHE A 90 -13.83 0.02 -3.02
N PRO A 91 -12.67 0.29 -3.65
CA PRO A 91 -12.24 -0.41 -4.86
C PRO A 91 -11.83 -1.87 -4.59
N LEU A 92 -12.11 -2.75 -5.56
CA LEU A 92 -11.59 -4.11 -5.55
C LEU A 92 -10.09 -4.09 -5.88
N CYS A 93 -9.28 -4.50 -4.92
CA CYS A 93 -7.83 -4.62 -5.04
C CYS A 93 -7.44 -6.06 -5.41
N HIS A 94 -6.38 -6.22 -6.21
CA HIS A 94 -5.84 -7.53 -6.60
C HIS A 94 -5.17 -8.27 -5.44
N GLY A 95 -4.51 -7.54 -4.53
CA GLY A 95 -3.73 -8.08 -3.41
C GLY A 95 -2.25 -8.35 -3.75
N ASP A 96 -1.99 -8.83 -4.98
CA ASP A 96 -0.65 -9.13 -5.51
C ASP A 96 -0.44 -8.61 -6.95
N PHE A 97 -0.50 -7.29 -7.14
CA PHE A 97 -0.46 -6.70 -8.48
C PHE A 97 0.98 -6.53 -8.99
N GLY A 98 1.62 -7.61 -9.42
CA GLY A 98 2.94 -7.62 -10.07
C GLY A 98 2.89 -8.04 -11.53
N HIS A 99 3.95 -7.78 -12.29
CA HIS A 99 4.05 -8.14 -13.72
C HIS A 99 3.83 -9.63 -13.98
N ASN A 100 4.19 -10.50 -13.04
CA ASN A 100 3.97 -11.95 -13.11
C ASN A 100 2.48 -12.35 -13.17
N ASN A 101 1.57 -11.46 -12.80
CA ASN A 101 0.12 -11.68 -12.83
C ASN A 101 -0.59 -10.95 -13.99
N ILE A 102 0.18 -10.35 -14.92
CA ILE A 102 -0.32 -9.67 -16.12
C ILE A 102 -0.02 -10.55 -17.33
N ILE A 103 -1.06 -10.93 -18.07
CA ILE A 103 -0.92 -11.67 -19.32
C ILE A 103 -0.90 -10.68 -20.48
N VAL A 104 0.08 -10.83 -21.36
CA VAL A 104 0.24 -10.03 -22.58
C VAL A 104 0.33 -10.92 -23.81
N ASP A 105 0.00 -10.39 -24.99
CA ASP A 105 0.30 -11.03 -26.28
C ASP A 105 1.73 -10.74 -26.77
N ASP A 106 2.05 -11.20 -27.98
CA ASP A 106 3.37 -11.04 -28.60
C ASP A 106 3.70 -9.57 -28.92
N GLU A 107 2.68 -8.71 -28.99
CA GLU A 107 2.79 -7.26 -29.18
C GLU A 107 2.76 -6.48 -27.84
N TYR A 108 2.83 -7.17 -26.69
CA TYR A 108 2.75 -6.60 -25.35
C TYR A 108 1.42 -5.91 -25.00
N CYS A 109 0.34 -6.22 -25.72
CA CYS A 109 -1.00 -5.77 -25.34
C CYS A 109 -1.52 -6.60 -24.17
N VAL A 110 -2.09 -5.93 -23.15
CA VAL A 110 -2.64 -6.62 -21.96
C VAL A 110 -3.89 -7.40 -22.33
N LEU A 111 -3.84 -8.72 -22.14
CA LEU A 111 -4.95 -9.64 -22.37
C LEU A 111 -5.79 -9.88 -21.10
N GLY A 112 -5.18 -9.80 -19.92
CA GLY A 112 -5.88 -9.98 -18.66
C GLY A 112 -5.00 -10.04 -17.42
N LEU A 113 -5.66 -10.09 -16.27
CA LEU A 113 -5.06 -10.26 -14.94
C LEU A 113 -5.48 -11.60 -14.36
N ILE A 114 -4.53 -12.35 -13.79
CA ILE A 114 -4.74 -13.66 -13.17
C ILE A 114 -4.42 -13.63 -11.67
N ASP A 115 -4.69 -14.74 -10.98
CA ASP A 115 -4.31 -14.91 -9.57
C ASP A 115 -5.00 -13.96 -8.57
N TRP A 116 -6.33 -13.94 -8.64
CA TRP A 116 -7.19 -13.09 -7.79
C TRP A 116 -7.42 -13.63 -6.37
N GLU A 117 -6.67 -14.63 -5.91
CA GLU A 117 -6.94 -15.30 -4.62
C GLU A 117 -6.72 -14.39 -3.40
N ALA A 118 -5.84 -13.38 -3.54
CA ALA A 118 -5.56 -12.38 -2.52
C ALA A 118 -6.48 -11.14 -2.63
N SER A 119 -7.48 -11.16 -3.52
CA SER A 119 -8.31 -9.99 -3.80
C SER A 119 -9.31 -9.67 -2.68
N PHE A 120 -9.51 -8.37 -2.45
CA PHE A 120 -10.49 -7.86 -1.50
C PHE A 120 -10.87 -6.42 -1.85
N ALA A 121 -12.05 -5.96 -1.41
CA ALA A 121 -12.37 -4.55 -1.42
C ALA A 121 -11.47 -3.83 -0.41
N GLY A 122 -10.60 -2.95 -0.86
CA GLY A 122 -9.56 -2.32 -0.07
C GLY A 122 -9.71 -0.80 0.02
N LEU A 123 -8.81 -0.20 0.79
CA LEU A 123 -8.67 1.26 0.88
C LEU A 123 -8.36 1.88 -0.49
N TRP A 124 -8.79 3.11 -0.72
CA TRP A 124 -8.35 3.87 -1.89
C TRP A 124 -6.84 4.08 -1.89
N GLU A 125 -6.26 4.26 -0.71
CA GLU A 125 -4.83 4.38 -0.48
C GLU A 125 -4.08 3.12 -0.91
N MET A 126 -4.70 1.93 -0.77
CA MET A 126 -4.12 0.66 -1.21
C MET A 126 -4.33 0.39 -2.69
N PHE A 127 -5.47 0.81 -3.23
CA PHE A 127 -5.77 0.66 -4.65
C PHE A 127 -4.93 1.58 -5.51
N ALA A 128 -4.68 2.80 -5.02
CA ALA A 128 -3.83 3.77 -5.67
C ALA A 128 -2.35 3.54 -5.40
N ASP A 129 -1.93 2.38 -4.87
CA ASP A 129 -0.51 2.02 -4.72
C ASP A 129 0.08 1.61 -6.07
N SER A 130 1.40 1.76 -6.23
CA SER A 130 2.08 1.34 -7.45
C SER A 130 2.02 -0.18 -7.66
N PRO A 131 2.00 -0.68 -8.91
CA PRO A 131 2.22 -2.09 -9.18
C PRO A 131 3.50 -2.55 -8.46
N LEU A 132 3.53 -3.78 -7.96
CA LEU A 132 4.65 -4.32 -7.19
C LEU A 132 5.98 -4.31 -7.96
N THR A 133 5.92 -4.29 -9.30
CA THR A 133 7.09 -4.17 -10.17
C THR A 133 7.70 -2.77 -10.17
N LEU A 134 6.91 -1.75 -9.84
CA LEU A 134 7.32 -0.36 -9.72
C LEU A 134 7.46 0.06 -8.25
N LEU A 135 7.27 -0.84 -7.28
CA LEU A 135 7.28 -0.50 -5.86
C LEU A 135 8.66 -0.09 -5.38
N MET A 136 8.77 1.14 -4.87
CA MET A 136 9.98 1.65 -4.21
C MET A 136 9.84 1.57 -2.70
N VAL A 137 10.92 1.18 -2.02
CA VAL A 137 10.97 1.22 -0.56
C VAL A 137 11.00 2.68 -0.10
N PRO A 138 10.12 3.12 0.81
CA PRO A 138 10.14 4.48 1.33
C PRO A 138 11.51 4.82 1.95
N PRO A 139 12.07 6.01 1.68
CA PRO A 139 13.41 6.38 2.15
C PRO A 139 13.59 6.24 3.67
N ALA A 140 12.53 6.51 4.45
CA ALA A 140 12.55 6.39 5.91
C ALA A 140 12.79 4.96 6.41
N ILE A 141 12.46 3.95 5.60
CA ILE A 141 12.61 2.54 5.93
C ILE A 141 13.55 1.80 4.98
N ASP A 142 14.39 2.54 4.27
CA ASP A 142 15.43 1.97 3.43
C ASP A 142 16.84 2.30 3.97
N VAL A 143 17.86 1.80 3.29
CA VAL A 143 19.25 2.10 3.64
C VAL A 143 19.63 3.53 3.26
N LEU A 144 20.33 4.22 4.16
CA LEU A 144 20.61 5.66 4.04
C LEU A 144 21.43 6.03 2.79
N TRP A 145 22.28 5.12 2.30
CA TRP A 145 23.09 5.39 1.11
C TRP A 145 22.33 5.25 -0.21
N ASN A 146 21.05 4.89 -0.19
CA ASN A 146 20.22 4.88 -1.40
C ASN A 146 19.68 6.28 -1.76
N TYR A 147 19.70 7.22 -0.81
CA TYR A 147 19.10 8.55 -0.95
C TYR A 147 20.05 9.65 -0.49
N ASN A 148 20.01 10.82 -1.13
CA ASN A 148 20.76 12.00 -0.70
C ASN A 148 20.04 12.73 0.46
N ASP A 149 20.63 13.82 0.95
CA ASP A 149 20.04 14.63 2.03
C ASP A 149 18.67 15.26 1.68
N GLN A 150 18.34 15.36 0.39
CA GLN A 150 17.03 15.81 -0.10
C GLN A 150 16.01 14.68 -0.22
N GLY A 151 16.43 13.42 0.02
CA GLY A 151 15.60 12.24 -0.16
C GLY A 151 15.53 11.73 -1.60
N ASP A 152 16.36 12.25 -2.52
CA ASP A 152 16.39 11.79 -3.91
C ASP A 152 17.27 10.54 -4.06
N PRO A 153 16.88 9.61 -4.95
CA PRO A 153 17.70 8.46 -5.26
C PRO A 153 19.11 8.78 -5.78
N VAL A 154 20.13 8.08 -5.27
CA VAL A 154 21.53 8.28 -5.68
C VAL A 154 22.02 7.30 -6.74
N THR A 155 21.41 6.12 -6.85
CA THR A 155 21.79 5.10 -7.85
C THR A 155 20.98 5.30 -9.13
N ASP A 156 21.56 4.93 -10.27
CA ASP A 156 20.87 5.04 -11.56
C ASP A 156 19.63 4.13 -11.61
N GLU A 157 19.71 2.94 -11.02
CA GLU A 157 18.59 2.00 -10.90
C GLU A 157 17.39 2.62 -10.16
N LEU A 158 17.60 3.26 -9.01
CA LEU A 158 16.49 3.87 -8.26
C LEU A 158 15.96 5.14 -8.94
N ARG A 159 16.80 5.85 -9.72
CA ARG A 159 16.37 6.99 -10.54
C ARG A 159 15.49 6.53 -11.70
N GLU A 160 15.87 5.44 -12.36
CA GLU A 160 15.09 4.80 -13.42
C GLU A 160 13.75 4.32 -12.86
N GLN A 161 13.75 3.62 -11.71
CA GLN A 161 12.52 3.18 -11.07
C GLN A 161 11.58 4.35 -10.69
N LEU A 162 12.11 5.47 -10.20
CA LEU A 162 11.33 6.67 -9.94
C LEU A 162 10.78 7.31 -11.23
N ALA A 163 11.55 7.25 -12.33
CA ALA A 163 11.09 7.72 -13.64
C ALA A 163 9.97 6.82 -14.21
N ASP A 164 10.06 5.51 -14.00
CA ASP A 164 9.03 4.55 -14.39
C ASP A 164 7.74 4.75 -13.60
N GLN A 165 7.82 4.98 -12.28
CA GLN A 165 6.65 5.36 -11.47
C GLN A 165 5.98 6.62 -12.02
N LYS A 166 6.75 7.67 -12.33
CA LYS A 166 6.21 8.91 -12.90
C LYS A 166 5.55 8.69 -14.26
N SER A 167 6.15 7.86 -15.11
CA SER A 167 5.61 7.50 -16.42
C SER A 167 4.31 6.71 -16.29
N TYR A 168 4.24 5.77 -15.35
CA TYR A 168 3.02 5.03 -15.03
C TYR A 168 1.89 5.97 -14.58
N VAL A 169 2.16 6.90 -13.67
CA VAL A 169 1.17 7.89 -13.23
C VAL A 169 0.67 8.76 -14.39
N ALA A 170 1.56 9.17 -15.30
CA ALA A 170 1.19 9.93 -16.48
C ALA A 170 0.27 9.13 -17.42
N ALA A 171 0.59 7.85 -17.65
CA ALA A 171 -0.22 6.96 -18.48
C ALA A 171 -1.61 6.72 -17.87
N VAL A 172 -1.70 6.50 -16.55
CA VAL A 172 -2.99 6.40 -15.84
C VAL A 172 -3.81 7.66 -16.03
N LYS A 173 -3.18 8.84 -15.88
CA LYS A 173 -3.86 10.12 -16.06
C LYS A 173 -4.38 10.31 -17.49
N GLU A 174 -3.62 9.92 -18.50
CA GLU A 174 -4.04 10.01 -19.90
C GLU A 174 -5.29 9.14 -20.17
N VAL A 175 -5.33 7.94 -19.60
CA VAL A 175 -6.51 7.07 -19.69
C VAL A 175 -7.70 7.68 -18.94
N GLU A 176 -7.49 8.21 -17.74
CA GLU A 176 -8.53 8.90 -16.96
C GLU A 176 -9.11 10.12 -17.72
N ASP A 177 -8.24 10.93 -18.33
CA ASP A 177 -8.62 12.12 -19.10
C ASP A 177 -9.38 11.73 -20.40
N SER A 178 -8.93 10.68 -21.10
CA SER A 178 -9.57 10.22 -22.34
C SER A 178 -10.91 9.50 -22.13
N THR A 179 -11.07 8.82 -20.98
CA THR A 179 -12.30 8.09 -20.64
C THR A 179 -13.29 8.92 -19.82
N GLY A 180 -12.86 10.09 -19.31
CA GLY A 180 -13.70 11.00 -18.54
C GLY A 180 -14.06 10.46 -17.14
N THR A 181 -13.25 9.57 -16.58
CA THR A 181 -13.52 8.90 -15.29
C THR A 181 -13.10 9.72 -14.06
N GLY A 182 -12.58 10.93 -14.26
CA GLY A 182 -11.98 11.77 -13.21
C GLY A 182 -10.55 11.36 -12.90
N ASN A 183 -9.88 12.07 -11.98
CA ASN A 183 -8.44 11.90 -11.69
C ASN A 183 -8.16 11.13 -10.39
N LEU A 184 -9.13 10.39 -9.86
CA LEU A 184 -9.03 9.86 -8.49
C LEU A 184 -7.84 8.91 -8.32
N LEU A 185 -7.55 8.07 -9.32
CA LEU A 185 -6.46 7.11 -9.26
C LEU A 185 -5.11 7.81 -9.48
N SER A 186 -5.00 8.68 -10.50
CA SER A 186 -3.75 9.39 -10.73
C SER A 186 -3.41 10.39 -9.61
N ASP A 187 -4.40 11.01 -8.97
CA ASP A 187 -4.18 11.87 -7.80
C ASP A 187 -3.71 11.05 -6.59
N GLY A 188 -4.32 9.89 -6.33
CA GLY A 188 -3.88 8.98 -5.26
C GLY A 188 -2.47 8.42 -5.49
N LEU A 189 -2.13 8.08 -6.74
CA LEU A 189 -0.78 7.63 -7.12
C LEU A 189 0.28 8.74 -6.96
N LYS A 190 -0.10 10.01 -7.09
CA LYS A 190 0.79 11.17 -6.87
C LYS A 190 0.97 11.52 -5.40
N ASP A 191 0.08 11.08 -4.53
CA ASP A 191 0.19 11.33 -3.09
C ASP A 191 1.26 10.44 -2.48
N TRP A 192 2.50 10.90 -2.59
CA TRP A 192 3.69 10.21 -2.12
C TRP A 192 3.61 9.83 -0.64
N ARG A 193 2.92 10.61 0.20
CA ARG A 193 2.81 10.32 1.64
C ARG A 193 1.98 9.08 1.87
N THR A 194 0.84 9.03 1.18
CA THR A 194 -0.07 7.88 1.18
C THR A 194 0.61 6.63 0.59
N GLN A 195 1.32 6.78 -0.54
CA GLN A 195 2.11 5.69 -1.14
C GLN A 195 3.10 5.09 -0.12
N GLN A 196 3.88 5.96 0.53
CA GLN A 196 4.90 5.51 1.47
C GLN A 196 4.29 4.83 2.69
N LEU A 197 3.16 5.34 3.20
CA LEU A 197 2.44 4.75 4.32
C LEU A 197 1.96 3.33 4.01
N VAL A 198 1.27 3.14 2.89
CA VAL A 198 0.71 1.84 2.50
C VAL A 198 1.81 0.83 2.19
N THR A 199 2.84 1.25 1.45
CA THR A 199 4.01 0.41 1.19
C THR A 199 4.69 0.01 2.50
N ALA A 200 4.82 0.93 3.47
CA ALA A 200 5.40 0.60 4.77
C ALA A 200 4.53 -0.35 5.59
N MET A 201 3.20 -0.20 5.58
CA MET A 201 2.30 -1.18 6.21
C MET A 201 2.51 -2.59 5.64
N ARG A 202 2.65 -2.72 4.31
CA ARG A 202 2.96 -4.00 3.65
C ARG A 202 4.32 -4.54 4.08
N LEU A 203 5.35 -3.70 4.07
CA LEU A 203 6.73 -4.09 4.37
C LEU A 203 6.96 -4.35 5.88
N TYR A 204 6.18 -3.73 6.76
CA TYR A 204 6.21 -3.96 8.21
C TYR A 204 5.91 -5.42 8.56
N GLN A 205 4.87 -5.99 7.95
CA GLN A 205 4.51 -7.40 8.14
C GLN A 205 5.55 -8.36 7.55
N ARG A 206 6.36 -7.89 6.59
CA ARG A 206 7.51 -8.63 6.02
C ARG A 206 8.82 -8.41 6.80
N GLY A 207 8.81 -7.59 7.85
CA GLY A 207 9.98 -7.37 8.69
C GLY A 207 11.02 -6.42 8.10
N LYS A 208 10.65 -5.54 7.16
CA LYS A 208 11.57 -4.52 6.64
C LYS A 208 12.01 -3.61 7.77
N VAL A 209 13.31 -3.66 8.07
CA VAL A 209 13.97 -2.83 9.09
C VAL A 209 14.05 -1.39 8.62
N GLY A 210 13.72 -0.44 9.50
CA GLY A 210 13.69 0.96 9.15
C GLY A 210 12.98 1.84 10.17
N ARG A 211 13.04 3.15 9.96
CA ARG A 211 12.43 4.15 10.86
C ARG A 211 10.93 4.37 10.53
N HIS A 212 10.12 3.33 10.69
CA HIS A 212 8.66 3.37 10.42
C HIS A 212 7.92 4.55 11.06
N SER A 213 8.30 5.00 12.27
CA SER A 213 7.64 6.14 12.91
C SER A 213 7.80 7.45 12.14
N LYS A 214 8.87 7.62 11.35
CA LYS A 214 9.07 8.83 10.54
C LYS A 214 8.01 9.01 9.46
N LEU A 215 7.46 7.91 8.94
CA LEU A 215 6.40 7.92 7.93
C LEU A 215 5.06 8.44 8.47
N ILE A 216 4.94 8.52 9.79
CA ILE A 216 3.73 9.02 10.45
C ILE A 216 3.78 10.52 10.71
N ASN A 217 4.97 11.11 10.84
CA ASN A 217 5.14 12.52 11.19
C ASN A 217 4.49 13.48 10.18
N GLU A 218 4.27 13.02 8.95
CA GLU A 218 3.66 13.82 7.89
C GLU A 218 2.13 13.87 7.97
N PHE A 219 1.54 13.06 8.86
CA PHE A 219 0.10 12.96 9.12
C PHE A 219 -0.30 13.55 10.49
N THR A 220 0.67 13.92 11.33
CA THR A 220 0.43 14.58 12.63
C THR A 220 0.07 16.05 12.47
#